data_AF-A0A832G1V8-F1
#
_entry.id   AF-A0A832G1V8-F1
#
_cell.length_a   1.000
_cell.length_b   1.000
_cell.length_c   1.000
_cell.angle_alpha   90.00
_cell.angle_beta   90.00
_cell.angle_gamma   90.00
#
_symmetry.space_group_name_H-M   'P 1'
#
loop_
_entity.id
_entity.type
_entity.pdbx_description
1 polymer ?
#
loop_
_entity_poly.entity_id
_entity_poly.type
_entity_poly.pdbx_seq_one_letter_code
_entity_poly.pdbx_strand_id
1 'polypeptide(L)'
;MTTDSHRPNADIDPCVIIDDDGTPWMFWGNGDCYMVRLARNMVELDGPIMKVPFRNYSEGPWVFKRGGLYYMVYAADVPGTQPEQVCYATAPTIHGPWTYRGLLTGPARHGFTIHPAVIEFKGRWYFFYHDGCYSLNGGPGGDCRRAVCVEYLHFNPDGSIQPITLTDEGIAANPND
;
A
#
# COMPACT_ATOMS: atom_id res chain seq x y z
N MET A 1 -12.58 -6.65 14.86
CA MET A 1 -11.49 -7.14 15.73
C MET A 1 -10.89 -6.00 16.53
N THR A 2 -10.89 -4.78 16.01
CA THR A 2 -10.40 -3.58 16.71
C THR A 2 -11.54 -2.83 17.38
N THR A 3 -11.57 -2.80 18.71
CA THR A 3 -12.64 -2.16 19.51
C THR A 3 -12.36 -0.70 19.86
N ASP A 4 -11.15 -0.20 19.54
CA ASP A 4 -10.68 1.14 19.89
C ASP A 4 -10.82 2.16 18.76
N SER A 5 -11.12 1.73 17.52
CA SER A 5 -11.29 2.65 16.40
C SER A 5 -12.65 3.36 16.47
N HIS A 6 -12.67 4.62 16.02
CA HIS A 6 -13.89 5.41 15.87
C HIS A 6 -14.63 5.13 14.56
N ARG A 7 -14.05 4.36 13.63
CA ARG A 7 -14.66 4.05 12.33
C ARG A 7 -15.39 2.69 12.36
N PRO A 8 -16.63 2.61 11.87
CA PRO A 8 -17.39 1.34 11.84
C PRO A 8 -16.82 0.32 10.84
N ASN A 9 -16.02 0.77 9.88
CA ASN A 9 -15.33 -0.01 8.86
C ASN A 9 -13.82 -0.12 9.15
N ALA A 10 -13.40 -0.08 10.42
CA ALA A 10 -11.98 -0.11 10.79
C ALA A 10 -11.26 -1.42 10.45
N ASP A 11 -11.97 -2.54 10.32
CA ASP A 11 -11.37 -3.86 10.07
C ASP A 11 -11.45 -4.24 8.56
N ILE A 12 -10.72 -3.52 7.70
CA ILE A 12 -10.65 -3.77 6.24
C ILE A 12 -9.20 -3.78 5.73
N ASP A 13 -9.01 -4.14 4.46
CA ASP A 13 -7.75 -4.05 3.71
C ASP A 13 -6.56 -4.79 4.35
N PRO A 14 -6.61 -6.13 4.46
CA PRO A 14 -5.50 -6.89 5.03
C PRO A 14 -4.30 -6.94 4.08
N CYS A 15 -3.10 -6.80 4.64
CA CYS A 15 -1.83 -7.10 3.98
C CYS A 15 -0.99 -8.02 4.88
N VAL A 16 -0.40 -9.06 4.31
CA VAL A 16 0.38 -10.06 5.03
C VAL A 16 1.82 -10.06 4.52
N ILE A 17 2.78 -10.14 5.44
CA ILE A 17 4.19 -10.38 5.15
C ILE A 17 4.70 -11.55 5.97
N ILE A 18 5.55 -12.39 5.38
CA ILE A 18 6.35 -13.39 6.10
C ILE A 18 7.76 -12.82 6.18
N ASP A 19 8.22 -12.56 7.40
CA ASP A 19 9.54 -11.98 7.64
C ASP A 19 10.66 -13.01 7.41
N ASP A 20 11.91 -12.55 7.39
CA ASP A 20 13.09 -13.39 7.09
C ASP A 20 13.27 -14.54 8.09
N ASP A 21 12.78 -14.38 9.32
CA ASP A 21 12.81 -15.43 10.35
C ASP A 21 11.63 -16.44 10.23
N GLY A 22 10.78 -16.26 9.22
CA GLY A 22 9.59 -17.07 8.97
C GLY A 22 8.36 -16.65 9.78
N THR A 23 8.41 -15.54 10.52
CA THR A 23 7.27 -15.03 11.29
C THR A 23 6.27 -14.32 10.37
N PRO A 24 5.00 -14.76 10.29
CA PRO A 24 3.98 -14.07 9.55
C PRO A 24 3.35 -12.92 10.35
N TRP A 25 3.17 -11.79 9.70
CA TRP A 25 2.53 -10.58 10.24
C TRP A 25 1.40 -10.14 9.31
N MET A 26 0.32 -9.65 9.90
CA MET A 26 -0.80 -9.04 9.18
C MET A 26 -0.98 -7.60 9.61
N PHE A 27 -1.14 -6.72 8.63
CA PHE A 27 -1.55 -5.32 8.78
C PHE A 27 -2.94 -5.12 8.20
N TRP A 28 -3.70 -4.18 8.75
CA TRP A 28 -5.00 -3.80 8.22
C TRP A 28 -5.41 -2.42 8.75
N GLY A 29 -6.46 -1.87 8.16
CA GLY A 29 -7.30 -0.90 8.82
C GLY A 29 -7.63 0.34 8.00
N ASN A 30 -8.70 1.03 8.43
CA ASN A 30 -9.21 2.26 7.85
C ASN A 30 -9.29 3.35 8.94
N GLY A 31 -8.70 4.52 8.68
CA GLY A 31 -8.45 5.61 9.64
C GLY A 31 -7.30 5.33 10.61
N ASP A 32 -7.23 4.11 11.13
CA ASP A 32 -6.13 3.60 11.96
C ASP A 32 -5.47 2.41 11.27
N CYS A 33 -4.16 2.25 11.42
CA CYS A 33 -3.44 1.06 10.97
C CYS A 33 -3.13 0.14 12.17
N TYR A 34 -3.37 -1.15 12.00
CA TYR A 34 -3.13 -2.17 13.00
C TYR A 34 -2.19 -3.23 12.47
N MET A 35 -1.51 -3.92 13.39
CA MET A 35 -0.62 -5.04 13.11
C MET A 35 -0.82 -6.14 14.15
N VAL A 36 -0.73 -7.40 13.71
CA VAL A 36 -0.75 -8.57 14.58
C VAL A 36 0.16 -9.65 14.01
N ARG A 37 0.76 -10.45 14.88
CA ARG A 37 1.45 -11.68 14.47
C ARG A 37 0.41 -12.75 14.16
N LEU A 38 0.62 -13.52 13.09
CA LEU A 38 -0.18 -14.70 12.80
C LEU A 38 0.53 -15.95 13.31
N ALA A 39 -0.26 -16.97 13.67
CA ALA A 39 0.27 -18.31 13.84
C ALA A 39 0.76 -18.86 12.48
N ARG A 40 1.63 -19.88 12.52
CA ARG A 40 2.18 -20.50 11.29
C ARG A 40 1.13 -21.14 10.37
N ASN A 41 -0.08 -21.39 10.87
CA ASN A 41 -1.21 -21.86 10.07
C ASN A 41 -1.89 -20.75 9.25
N MET A 42 -1.46 -19.49 9.41
CA MET A 42 -1.93 -18.29 8.70
C MET A 42 -3.41 -17.94 8.90
N VAL A 43 -4.10 -18.60 9.84
CA VAL A 43 -5.55 -18.42 10.08
C VAL A 43 -5.89 -18.15 11.55
N GLU A 44 -4.89 -18.10 12.43
CA GLU A 44 -5.04 -17.75 13.84
C GLU A 44 -4.13 -16.57 14.20
N LEU A 45 -4.59 -15.71 15.11
CA LEU A 45 -3.77 -14.64 15.69
C LEU A 45 -2.85 -15.22 16.76
N ASP A 46 -1.61 -14.74 16.82
CA ASP A 46 -0.60 -15.16 17.78
C ASP A 46 -0.04 -13.95 18.56
N GLY A 47 -0.88 -13.36 19.41
CA GLY A 47 -0.48 -12.25 20.28
C GLY A 47 -1.41 -11.04 20.20
N PRO A 48 -1.02 -9.92 20.83
CA PRO A 48 -1.86 -8.73 20.87
C PRO A 48 -1.91 -8.01 19.53
N ILE A 49 -3.06 -7.41 19.26
CA ILE A 49 -3.22 -6.41 18.18
C ILE A 49 -2.54 -5.12 18.62
N MET A 50 -1.69 -4.57 17.76
CA MET A 50 -0.94 -3.33 17.99
C MET A 50 -1.39 -2.26 16.99
N LYS A 51 -1.61 -1.02 17.46
CA LYS A 51 -1.81 0.13 16.57
C LYS A 51 -0.45 0.64 16.09
N VAL A 52 -0.31 0.88 14.79
CA VAL A 52 0.90 1.38 14.16
C VAL A 52 0.61 2.78 13.57
N PRO A 53 1.12 3.86 14.18
CA PRO A 53 0.78 5.21 13.75
C PRO A 53 1.53 5.57 12.47
N PHE A 54 0.79 5.76 11.38
CA PHE A 54 1.31 6.32 10.13
C PHE A 54 0.74 7.72 9.90
N ARG A 55 1.60 8.64 9.45
CA ARG A 55 1.19 10.01 9.16
C ARG A 55 0.22 10.02 7.98
N ASN A 56 -0.92 10.70 8.13
CA ASN A 56 -1.96 10.84 7.10
C ASN A 56 -2.57 9.51 6.62
N TYR A 57 -2.53 8.45 7.43
CA TYR A 57 -3.07 7.15 7.03
C TYR A 57 -4.58 7.20 6.76
N SER A 58 -5.01 6.73 5.59
CA SER A 58 -6.42 6.48 5.27
C SER A 58 -6.71 4.98 5.37
N GLU A 59 -6.17 4.17 4.45
CA GLU A 59 -6.47 2.73 4.34
C GLU A 59 -5.46 2.02 3.43
N GLY A 60 -5.76 0.78 3.00
CA GLY A 60 -4.97 0.05 2.00
C GLY A 60 -3.48 -0.12 2.33
N PRO A 61 -3.10 -0.69 3.49
CA PRO A 61 -1.70 -0.91 3.82
C PRO A 61 -1.07 -1.93 2.86
N TRP A 62 0.15 -1.66 2.42
CA TRP A 62 0.97 -2.60 1.68
C TRP A 62 2.39 -2.64 2.25
N VAL A 63 2.73 -3.75 2.91
CA VAL A 63 4.05 -3.96 3.52
C VAL A 63 4.93 -4.86 2.65
N PHE A 64 6.19 -4.46 2.47
CA PHE A 64 7.22 -5.28 1.82
C PHE A 64 8.60 -4.99 2.40
N LYS A 65 9.58 -5.85 2.08
CA LYS A 65 10.97 -5.71 2.54
C LYS A 65 11.94 -5.62 1.37
N ARG A 66 12.93 -4.73 1.46
CA ARG A 66 14.02 -4.60 0.48
C ARG A 66 15.26 -4.03 1.15
N GLY A 67 16.43 -4.62 0.88
CA GLY A 67 17.71 -4.08 1.35
C GLY A 67 17.80 -3.93 2.88
N GLY A 68 17.16 -4.83 3.63
CA GLY A 68 17.11 -4.79 5.09
C GLY A 68 16.13 -3.77 5.68
N LEU A 69 15.37 -3.04 4.85
CA LEU A 69 14.33 -2.11 5.29
C LEU A 69 12.93 -2.68 5.01
N TYR A 70 12.01 -2.45 5.93
CA TYR A 70 10.58 -2.60 5.69
C TYR A 70 10.04 -1.30 5.11
N TYR A 71 9.08 -1.44 4.21
CA TYR A 71 8.35 -0.36 3.58
C TYR A 71 6.88 -0.58 3.86
N MET A 72 6.18 0.48 4.25
CA MET A 72 4.72 0.53 4.33
C MET A 72 4.25 1.59 3.35
N VAL A 73 3.55 1.18 2.30
CA VAL A 73 2.91 2.06 1.33
C VAL A 73 1.40 2.01 1.60
N TYR A 74 0.73 3.15 1.62
CA TYR A 74 -0.67 3.23 2.06
C TYR A 74 -1.43 4.38 1.40
N ALA A 75 -2.74 4.22 1.25
CA ALA A 75 -3.64 5.29 0.85
C ALA A 75 -3.65 6.36 1.95
N ALA A 76 -3.57 7.63 1.56
CA ALA A 76 -3.33 8.74 2.46
C ALA A 76 -4.31 9.90 2.27
N ASP A 77 -4.79 10.41 3.40
CA ASP A 77 -5.58 11.63 3.51
C ASP A 77 -4.65 12.81 3.88
N VAL A 78 -3.87 13.32 2.92
CA VAL A 78 -3.01 14.49 3.17
C VAL A 78 -3.91 15.74 3.31
N PRO A 79 -3.82 16.50 4.42
CA PRO A 79 -4.68 17.67 4.63
C PRO A 79 -4.61 18.67 3.46
N GLY A 80 -5.78 19.10 2.99
CA GLY A 80 -5.91 20.01 1.86
C GLY A 80 -5.72 19.36 0.48
N THR A 81 -5.55 18.03 0.41
CA THR A 81 -5.41 17.28 -0.84
C THR A 81 -6.48 16.21 -0.90
N GLN A 82 -7.29 16.25 -1.95
CA GLN A 82 -8.31 15.25 -2.28
C GLN A 82 -8.36 15.11 -3.80
N PRO A 83 -8.67 13.92 -4.35
CA PRO A 83 -9.00 12.64 -3.67
C PRO A 83 -7.77 11.92 -3.09
N GLU A 84 -7.90 10.74 -2.46
CA GLU A 84 -6.81 10.02 -1.76
C GLU A 84 -5.51 9.95 -2.57
N GLN A 85 -4.37 10.05 -1.88
CA GLN A 85 -3.05 9.88 -2.49
C GLN A 85 -2.34 8.66 -1.90
N VAL A 86 -1.10 8.42 -2.30
CA VAL A 86 -0.29 7.35 -1.69
C VAL A 86 0.91 7.96 -1.00
N CYS A 87 1.08 7.64 0.29
CA CYS A 87 2.28 7.93 1.05
C CYS A 87 3.02 6.65 1.43
N TYR A 88 4.24 6.80 1.95
CA TYR A 88 4.96 5.65 2.49
C TYR A 88 5.83 5.99 3.70
N ALA A 89 6.17 4.95 4.45
CA ALA A 89 7.11 4.97 5.56
C ALA A 89 8.09 3.79 5.46
N THR A 90 9.25 3.92 6.12
CA THR A 90 10.25 2.84 6.21
C THR A 90 10.64 2.55 7.65
N ALA A 91 10.98 1.30 7.96
CA ALA A 91 11.49 0.90 9.27
C ALA A 91 12.66 -0.09 9.16
N PRO A 92 13.58 -0.12 10.14
CA PRO A 92 14.63 -1.13 10.22
C PRO A 92 14.11 -2.49 10.73
N THR A 93 12.97 -2.51 11.42
CA THR A 93 12.32 -3.73 11.93
C THR A 93 10.81 -3.65 11.69
N ILE A 94 10.11 -4.79 11.72
CA ILE A 94 8.65 -4.84 11.61
C ILE A 94 7.94 -4.00 12.70
N HIS A 95 8.58 -3.87 13.88
CA HIS A 95 8.09 -3.07 15.00
C HIS A 95 8.41 -1.58 14.89
N GLY A 96 9.08 -1.15 13.83
CA GLY A 96 9.52 0.24 13.66
C GLY A 96 10.94 0.50 14.19
N PRO A 97 11.26 1.76 14.53
CA PRO A 97 10.41 2.94 14.36
C PRO A 97 10.12 3.21 12.87
N TRP A 98 8.85 3.49 12.56
CA TRP A 98 8.42 3.81 11.20
C TRP A 98 8.67 5.30 10.89
N THR A 99 9.52 5.55 9.89
CA THR A 99 9.89 6.89 9.44
C THR A 99 9.07 7.26 8.22
N TYR A 100 8.25 8.31 8.32
CA TYR A 100 7.50 8.86 7.17
C TYR A 100 8.47 9.35 6.09
N ARG A 101 8.20 8.96 4.83
CA ARG A 101 9.05 9.31 3.68
C ARG A 101 8.39 10.23 2.66
N GLY A 102 7.14 10.64 2.90
CA GLY A 102 6.45 11.60 2.05
C GLY A 102 5.43 10.97 1.12
N LEU A 103 4.96 11.81 0.21
CA LEU A 103 4.07 11.46 -0.89
C LEU A 103 4.82 10.61 -1.91
N LEU A 104 4.29 9.44 -2.23
CA LEU A 104 4.79 8.55 -3.28
C LEU A 104 4.19 8.91 -4.63
N THR A 105 2.87 9.10 -4.69
CA THR A 105 2.15 9.56 -5.88
C THR A 105 0.93 10.38 -5.45
N GLY A 106 0.44 11.23 -6.36
CA GLY A 106 -0.85 11.89 -6.24
C GLY A 106 -2.03 10.92 -6.40
N PRO A 107 -3.26 11.46 -6.47
CA PRO A 107 -4.46 10.64 -6.63
C PRO A 107 -4.51 9.93 -7.98
N ALA A 108 -5.30 8.86 -8.03
CA ALA A 108 -5.77 8.31 -9.30
C ALA A 108 -6.46 9.41 -10.12
N ARG A 109 -6.37 9.33 -11.45
CA ARG A 109 -6.92 10.35 -12.36
C ARG A 109 -8.45 10.38 -12.29
N HIS A 110 -9.07 9.22 -12.10
CA HIS A 110 -10.53 9.10 -11.95
C HIS A 110 -10.89 8.29 -10.72
N GLY A 111 -11.76 8.86 -9.88
CA GLY A 111 -12.22 8.25 -8.65
C GLY A 111 -11.58 8.85 -7.40
N PHE A 112 -12.06 8.41 -6.25
CA PHE A 112 -11.71 8.89 -4.94
C PHE A 112 -10.59 8.06 -4.31
N THR A 113 -10.70 6.74 -4.42
CA THR A 113 -9.77 5.81 -3.76
C THR A 113 -8.55 5.52 -4.62
N ILE A 114 -7.43 5.20 -3.98
CA ILE A 114 -6.25 4.61 -4.63
C ILE A 114 -5.63 3.57 -3.70
N HIS A 115 -5.55 2.30 -4.14
CA HIS A 115 -5.02 1.20 -3.32
C HIS A 115 -3.68 0.69 -3.86
N PRO A 116 -2.58 0.83 -3.10
CA PRO A 116 -1.26 0.47 -3.58
C PRO A 116 -0.97 -1.04 -3.43
N ALA A 117 -0.19 -1.57 -4.37
CA ALA A 117 0.56 -2.81 -4.17
C ALA A 117 1.94 -2.70 -4.82
N VAL A 118 2.97 -3.22 -4.16
CA VAL A 118 4.36 -3.18 -4.62
C VAL A 118 4.98 -4.57 -4.63
N ILE A 119 5.50 -4.99 -5.78
CA ILE A 119 6.17 -6.29 -5.92
C ILE A 119 7.47 -6.17 -6.71
N GLU A 120 8.37 -7.13 -6.47
CA GLU A 120 9.50 -7.40 -7.35
C GLU A 120 9.17 -8.55 -8.28
N PHE A 121 9.42 -8.38 -9.58
CA PHE A 121 9.26 -9.43 -10.57
C PHE A 121 10.35 -9.33 -11.64
N LYS A 122 11.03 -10.44 -11.95
CA LYS A 122 12.16 -10.50 -12.91
C LYS A 122 13.22 -9.39 -12.66
N GLY A 123 13.54 -9.11 -11.40
CA GLY A 123 14.56 -8.12 -11.01
C GLY A 123 14.16 -6.66 -11.19
N ARG A 124 12.86 -6.38 -11.39
CA ARG A 124 12.29 -5.04 -11.47
C ARG A 124 11.19 -4.87 -10.44
N TRP A 125 10.96 -3.63 -10.02
CA TRP A 125 9.95 -3.29 -9.04
C TRP A 125 8.77 -2.60 -9.72
N TYR A 126 7.58 -2.98 -9.30
CA TYR A 126 6.32 -2.54 -9.90
C TYR A 126 5.41 -1.99 -8.81
N PHE A 127 4.75 -0.88 -9.12
CA PHE A 127 3.71 -0.26 -8.33
C PHE A 127 2.37 -0.46 -9.03
N PHE A 128 1.52 -1.29 -8.44
CA PHE A 128 0.15 -1.50 -8.87
C PHE A 128 -0.77 -0.56 -8.11
N TYR A 129 -1.80 -0.09 -8.80
CA TYR A 129 -2.87 0.72 -8.25
C TYR A 129 -4.15 0.50 -9.06
N HIS A 130 -5.21 1.25 -8.77
CA HIS A 130 -6.42 1.26 -9.60
C HIS A 130 -6.79 2.67 -10.06
N ASP A 131 -7.47 2.77 -11.19
CA ASP A 131 -8.04 4.01 -11.73
C ASP A 131 -9.48 3.78 -12.25
N GLY A 132 -10.34 4.78 -12.13
CA GLY A 132 -11.71 4.77 -12.66
C GLY A 132 -11.82 5.13 -14.14
N CYS A 133 -10.73 5.14 -14.93
CA CYS A 133 -10.74 5.60 -16.32
C CYS A 133 -11.47 4.65 -17.30
N TYR A 134 -11.57 3.36 -16.98
CA TYR A 134 -11.99 2.36 -17.96
C TYR A 134 -13.50 2.36 -18.20
N SER A 135 -13.89 2.64 -19.44
CA SER A 135 -15.27 2.54 -19.90
C SER A 135 -15.53 1.15 -20.50
N LEU A 136 -16.61 0.49 -20.06
CA LEU A 136 -17.01 -0.83 -20.55
C LEU A 136 -18.40 -0.74 -21.20
N ASN A 137 -18.49 -1.14 -22.47
CA ASN A 137 -19.74 -1.15 -23.25
C ASN A 137 -20.45 0.22 -23.29
N GLY A 138 -19.69 1.32 -23.38
CA GLY A 138 -20.21 2.68 -23.39
C GLY A 138 -20.65 3.21 -22.01
N GLY A 139 -20.59 2.41 -20.95
CA GLY A 139 -20.80 2.86 -19.58
C GLY A 139 -19.52 3.47 -18.99
N PRO A 140 -19.59 4.64 -18.34
CA PRO A 140 -18.41 5.32 -17.79
C PRO A 140 -17.74 4.46 -16.70
N GLY A 141 -16.44 4.65 -16.50
CA GLY A 141 -15.76 4.16 -15.29
C GLY A 141 -16.11 5.00 -14.06
N GLY A 142 -15.38 4.81 -12.96
CA GLY A 142 -15.52 5.62 -11.74
C GLY A 142 -15.23 4.82 -10.46
N ASP A 143 -15.62 5.37 -9.31
CA ASP A 143 -15.33 4.80 -7.97
C ASP A 143 -15.72 3.33 -7.81
N CYS A 144 -16.88 2.96 -8.36
CA CYS A 144 -17.41 1.60 -8.31
C CYS A 144 -17.08 0.77 -9.56
N ARG A 145 -16.27 1.30 -10.48
CA ARG A 145 -15.93 0.73 -11.80
C ARG A 145 -14.47 1.04 -12.13
N ARG A 146 -13.58 0.44 -11.34
CA ARG A 146 -12.13 0.63 -11.38
C ARG A 146 -11.47 -0.38 -12.32
N ALA A 147 -10.27 -0.03 -12.79
CA ALA A 147 -9.36 -0.87 -13.55
C ALA A 147 -7.99 -0.90 -12.89
N VAL A 148 -7.29 -2.04 -12.96
CA VAL A 148 -5.92 -2.16 -12.44
C VAL A 148 -4.96 -1.45 -13.38
N CYS A 149 -4.03 -0.70 -12.80
CA CYS A 149 -2.97 0.02 -13.47
C CYS A 149 -1.62 -0.36 -12.84
N VAL A 150 -0.52 -0.13 -13.57
CA VAL A 150 0.83 -0.47 -13.11
C VAL A 150 1.86 0.51 -13.63
N GLU A 151 2.79 0.87 -12.76
CA GLU A 151 3.97 1.69 -13.05
C GLU A 151 5.26 1.00 -12.60
N TYR A 152 6.39 1.41 -13.17
CA TYR A 152 7.68 1.05 -12.60
C TYR A 152 7.93 1.80 -11.29
N LEU A 153 8.54 1.11 -10.32
CA LEU A 153 8.99 1.70 -9.07
C LEU A 153 10.52 1.69 -9.02
N HIS A 154 11.10 2.85 -8.70
CA HIS A 154 12.54 3.02 -8.62
C HIS A 154 12.96 3.45 -7.22
N PHE A 155 14.11 2.92 -6.76
CA PHE A 155 14.70 3.28 -5.49
C PHE A 155 15.95 4.13 -5.70
N ASN A 156 16.13 5.11 -4.85
CA ASN A 156 17.38 5.84 -4.70
C ASN A 156 18.43 4.97 -3.98
N PRO A 157 19.72 5.34 -4.04
CA PRO A 157 20.79 4.61 -3.36
C PRO A 157 20.61 4.52 -1.83
N ASP A 158 19.94 5.49 -1.22
CA ASP A 158 19.65 5.51 0.23
C ASP A 158 18.44 4.65 0.64
N GLY A 159 17.81 3.97 -0.32
CA GLY A 159 16.63 3.15 -0.10
C GLY A 159 15.30 3.92 -0.15
N SER A 160 15.29 5.25 -0.31
CA SER A 160 14.03 5.97 -0.57
C SER A 160 13.45 5.61 -1.93
N ILE A 161 12.14 5.69 -2.07
CA ILE A 161 11.41 5.46 -3.33
C ILE A 161 11.32 6.80 -4.07
N GLN A 162 11.58 6.78 -5.38
CA GLN A 162 11.37 7.94 -6.24
C GLN A 162 9.87 8.20 -6.43
N PRO A 163 9.43 9.47 -6.52
CA PRO A 163 8.03 9.79 -6.81
C PRO A 163 7.57 9.09 -8.09
N ILE A 164 6.36 8.52 -8.04
CA ILE A 164 5.76 7.80 -9.16
C ILE A 164 4.84 8.75 -9.92
N THR A 165 4.97 8.75 -11.24
CA THR A 165 4.04 9.45 -12.13
C THR A 165 3.09 8.41 -12.70
N LEU A 166 1.78 8.61 -12.51
CA LEU A 166 0.74 7.75 -13.08
C LEU A 166 0.54 8.13 -14.55
N THR A 167 0.63 7.16 -15.45
CA THR A 167 0.60 7.35 -16.90
C THR A 167 -0.58 6.62 -17.55
N ASP A 168 -0.96 7.03 -18.76
CA ASP A 168 -1.99 6.33 -19.53
C ASP A 168 -1.39 5.12 -20.27
N GLU A 169 -0.09 5.18 -20.55
CA GLU A 169 0.69 4.15 -21.26
C GLU A 169 1.02 2.95 -20.36
N GLY A 170 1.18 3.17 -19.06
CA GLY A 170 1.67 2.18 -18.10
C GLY A 170 3.08 1.69 -18.45
N ILE A 171 3.37 0.43 -18.11
CA ILE A 171 4.67 -0.17 -18.40
C ILE A 171 4.76 -0.64 -19.87
N ALA A 172 5.87 -0.33 -20.52
CA ALA A 172 6.17 -0.87 -21.84
C ALA A 172 6.42 -2.39 -21.77
N ALA A 173 5.89 -3.13 -22.75
CA ALA A 173 6.22 -4.53 -22.95
C ALA A 173 7.73 -4.67 -23.21
N ASN A 174 8.41 -5.49 -22.43
CA ASN A 174 9.82 -5.76 -22.64
C ASN A 174 9.95 -6.74 -23.83
N PRO A 175 10.68 -6.40 -24.91
CA PRO A 175 10.78 -7.27 -26.09
C PRO A 175 11.50 -8.61 -25.82
N ASN A 176 12.12 -8.74 -24.64
CA ASN A 176 12.97 -9.87 -24.24
C ASN A 176 12.43 -10.65 -23.02
N ASP A 177 11.16 -10.45 -22.65
CA ASP A 177 10.51 -11.19 -21.55
C ASP A 177 9.99 -12.58 -21.93
#